data_AF-A0A7C6JYQ5-F1
#
_entry.id   AF-A0A7C6JYQ5-F1
#
_cell.length_a   1.000
_cell.length_b   1.000
_cell.length_c   1.000
_cell.angle_alpha   90.00
_cell.angle_beta   90.00
_cell.angle_gamma   90.00
#
_symmetry.space_group_name_H-M   'P 1'
#
loop_
_entity.id
_entity.type
_entity.pdbx_description
1 polymer ?
#
loop_
_entity_poly.entity_id
_entity_poly.type
_entity_poly.pdbx_seq_one_letter_code
_entity_poly.pdbx_strand_id
1 'polypeptide(L)'
;MNLLLVQPGHVLLEGFDSGFLGGASGVIGDTVIFHGDLSRHPDFLRIKAFLEAAQKKLLYFDGFPLTDIGSILVFNYQERHDGKSPHYRKHVNIPVFISHEGCPNDCVFCNQRKITAKPEPMTLDEVSGQIETYTSTLDDRTYIELAFSGGSFTGIAAQLQERYLKLAYEYKKAGKLQAIRLSTRPDYISSEILDRLKRYGVDTIELGVQSLDDEVLKASNRGHLTLDVYQAVALIKTYGFQLGIQLMVGLPGDTKERAVLSSKLAALLKPDFVRIYPTLVIKETELLRLCYQGGYHPLSIEEAVDWTKDMYQVFLRNHIPVIRIGLQPTDLIAEGKEVLYGPFHPAFRQLVESAYFLDRLRSKLDGQGSALDKASHIEILCNPKDLSQVIGHKRRNMLELEGEFPQLQVIPDERIRPMTVDLRLPLLPERH
;
A
#
# COMPACT_ATOMS: atom_id res chain seq x y z
N MET A 1 19.82 12.89 -12.50
CA MET A 1 20.00 11.43 -12.37
C MET A 1 19.70 10.85 -13.73
N ASN A 2 20.65 10.18 -14.37
CA ASN A 2 20.40 9.55 -15.67
C ASN A 2 19.60 8.27 -15.42
N LEU A 3 18.79 7.84 -16.39
CA LEU A 3 18.07 6.57 -16.35
C LEU A 3 18.39 5.76 -17.59
N LEU A 4 18.40 4.45 -17.44
CA LEU A 4 18.54 3.53 -18.56
C LEU A 4 17.30 2.65 -18.65
N LEU A 5 16.55 2.81 -19.74
CA LEU A 5 15.49 1.86 -20.10
C LEU A 5 16.12 0.64 -20.76
N VAL A 6 15.77 -0.54 -20.23
CA VAL A 6 16.25 -1.84 -20.68
C VAL A 6 15.11 -2.68 -21.25
N GLN A 7 15.45 -3.65 -22.10
CA GLN A 7 14.52 -4.56 -22.76
C GLN A 7 13.85 -5.53 -21.76
N PRO A 8 12.52 -5.78 -21.86
CA PRO A 8 11.82 -6.74 -21.02
C PRO A 8 12.25 -8.20 -21.29
N GLY A 9 12.09 -9.09 -20.29
CA GLY A 9 12.14 -10.55 -20.50
C GLY A 9 13.46 -11.25 -20.16
N HIS A 10 14.47 -10.54 -19.65
CA HIS A 10 15.82 -11.09 -19.43
C HIS A 10 16.19 -11.28 -17.96
N VAL A 11 15.23 -11.09 -17.07
CA VAL A 11 15.37 -11.30 -15.64
C VAL A 11 14.36 -12.37 -15.24
N LEU A 12 14.85 -13.47 -14.68
CA LEU A 12 14.01 -14.56 -14.21
C LEU A 12 13.30 -14.14 -12.92
N LEU A 13 11.98 -14.26 -12.87
CA LEU A 13 11.20 -14.15 -11.64
C LEU A 13 10.23 -15.32 -11.59
N GLU A 14 10.36 -16.16 -10.58
CA GLU A 14 9.55 -17.37 -10.47
C GLU A 14 8.05 -17.02 -10.38
N GLY A 15 7.25 -17.56 -11.31
CA GLY A 15 5.81 -17.32 -11.37
C GLY A 15 5.37 -16.05 -12.13
N PHE A 16 6.27 -15.36 -12.82
CA PHE A 16 5.98 -14.17 -13.64
C PHE A 16 6.65 -14.25 -15.02
N ASP A 17 6.09 -13.54 -16.02
CA ASP A 17 6.60 -13.55 -17.41
C ASP A 17 7.98 -12.86 -17.55
N SER A 18 8.32 -11.95 -16.63
CA SER A 18 9.62 -11.29 -16.52
C SER A 18 9.79 -10.69 -15.12
N GLY A 19 11.01 -10.70 -14.61
CA GLY A 19 11.42 -10.01 -13.38
C GLY A 19 11.82 -8.55 -13.61
N PHE A 20 12.07 -7.86 -12.49
CA PHE A 20 12.58 -6.49 -12.46
C PHE A 20 14.10 -6.49 -12.33
N LEU A 21 14.80 -5.77 -13.20
CA LEU A 21 16.27 -5.68 -13.18
C LEU A 21 16.80 -5.09 -11.85
N GLY A 22 16.06 -4.16 -11.24
CA GLY A 22 16.37 -3.66 -9.90
C GLY A 22 16.12 -4.70 -8.79
N GLY A 23 15.21 -5.65 -8.99
CA GLY A 23 14.99 -6.77 -8.07
C GLY A 23 16.08 -7.85 -8.19
N ALA A 24 16.78 -7.89 -9.32
CA ALA A 24 17.98 -8.67 -9.52
C ALA A 24 19.27 -7.93 -9.14
N SER A 25 19.21 -6.74 -8.52
CA SER A 25 20.43 -5.97 -8.20
C SER A 25 20.38 -5.19 -6.88
N GLY A 26 21.50 -5.17 -6.17
CA GLY A 26 21.71 -4.39 -4.97
C GLY A 26 22.88 -3.41 -5.11
N VAL A 27 23.01 -2.48 -4.16
CA VAL A 27 24.10 -1.51 -4.09
C VAL A 27 24.81 -1.61 -2.75
N ILE A 28 26.13 -1.80 -2.79
CA ILE A 28 27.02 -1.78 -1.63
C ILE A 28 28.09 -0.73 -1.89
N GLY A 29 28.01 0.40 -1.18
CA GLY A 29 28.91 1.54 -1.39
C GLY A 29 28.86 2.09 -2.83
N ASP A 30 29.96 2.00 -3.55
CA ASP A 30 30.08 2.40 -4.96
C ASP A 30 29.82 1.26 -5.95
N THR A 31 29.50 0.05 -5.46
CA THR A 31 29.39 -1.15 -6.29
C THR A 31 27.93 -1.57 -6.44
N VAL A 32 27.48 -1.72 -7.68
CA VAL A 32 26.21 -2.35 -8.04
C VAL A 32 26.46 -3.83 -8.31
N ILE A 33 25.71 -4.69 -7.62
CA ILE A 33 25.85 -6.14 -7.67
C ILE A 33 24.58 -6.73 -8.26
N PHE A 34 24.71 -7.57 -9.29
CA PHE A 34 23.59 -8.30 -9.87
C PHE A 34 23.57 -9.76 -9.43
N HIS A 35 22.39 -10.27 -9.10
CA HIS A 35 22.14 -11.65 -8.74
C HIS A 35 22.01 -12.51 -10.01
N GLY A 36 23.16 -12.86 -10.59
CA GLY A 36 23.29 -13.70 -11.78
C GLY A 36 24.09 -13.03 -12.89
N ASP A 37 24.12 -13.67 -14.06
CA ASP A 37 24.97 -13.29 -15.19
C ASP A 37 24.33 -12.16 -16.01
N LEU A 38 24.69 -10.91 -15.67
CA LEU A 38 24.22 -9.73 -16.37
C LEU A 38 24.72 -9.66 -17.82
N SER A 39 25.83 -10.32 -18.15
CA SER A 39 26.42 -10.26 -19.51
C SER A 39 25.49 -10.84 -20.58
N ARG A 40 24.55 -11.69 -20.18
CA ARG A 40 23.52 -12.28 -21.04
C ARG A 40 22.33 -11.36 -21.30
N HIS A 41 22.22 -10.26 -20.58
CA HIS A 41 21.18 -9.26 -20.81
C HIS A 41 21.50 -8.50 -22.12
N PRO A 42 20.55 -8.32 -23.06
CA PRO A 42 20.82 -7.65 -24.34
C PRO A 42 21.38 -6.24 -24.18
N ASP A 43 20.90 -5.52 -23.17
CA ASP A 43 21.40 -4.19 -22.81
C ASP A 43 22.66 -4.18 -21.92
N PHE A 44 23.38 -5.29 -21.75
CA PHE A 44 24.55 -5.37 -20.86
C PHE A 44 25.53 -4.21 -21.06
N LEU A 45 25.91 -3.93 -22.32
CA LEU A 45 26.85 -2.85 -22.63
C LEU A 45 26.29 -1.47 -22.27
N ARG A 46 24.98 -1.26 -22.45
CA ARG A 46 24.31 -0.02 -22.08
C ARG A 46 24.24 0.14 -20.58
N ILE A 47 23.94 -0.95 -19.85
CA ILE A 47 23.90 -0.98 -18.38
C ILE A 47 25.30 -0.69 -17.82
N LYS A 48 26.33 -1.35 -18.36
CA LYS A 48 27.72 -1.12 -17.97
C LYS A 48 28.13 0.33 -18.19
N ALA A 49 27.94 0.87 -19.39
CA ALA A 49 28.28 2.26 -19.71
C ALA A 49 27.51 3.27 -18.83
N PHE A 50 26.25 2.97 -18.52
CA PHE A 50 25.43 3.78 -17.63
C PHE A 50 25.96 3.80 -16.19
N LEU A 51 26.38 2.65 -15.67
CA LEU A 51 26.99 2.54 -14.34
C LEU A 51 28.36 3.22 -14.29
N GLU A 52 29.18 3.07 -15.32
CA GLU A 52 30.48 3.75 -15.45
C GLU A 52 30.32 5.27 -15.47
N ALA A 53 29.35 5.78 -16.23
CA ALA A 53 29.02 7.22 -16.25
C ALA A 53 28.53 7.73 -14.88
N ALA A 54 27.93 6.86 -14.07
CA ALA A 54 27.52 7.15 -12.70
C ALA A 54 28.63 6.90 -11.65
N GLN A 55 29.87 6.63 -12.09
CA GLN A 55 31.01 6.29 -11.24
C GLN A 55 30.73 5.10 -10.30
N LYS A 56 29.96 4.12 -10.80
CA LYS A 56 29.64 2.88 -10.07
C LYS A 56 30.45 1.71 -10.61
N LYS A 57 30.93 0.86 -9.72
CA LYS A 57 31.50 -0.45 -10.07
C LYS A 57 30.39 -1.44 -10.35
N LEU A 58 30.62 -2.36 -11.28
CA LEU A 58 29.68 -3.42 -11.64
C LEU A 58 30.25 -4.77 -11.24
N LEU A 59 29.47 -5.55 -10.49
CA LEU A 59 29.75 -6.94 -10.15
C LEU A 59 28.52 -7.79 -10.48
N TYR A 60 28.75 -8.98 -11.02
CA TYR A 60 27.71 -9.94 -11.36
C TYR A 60 28.31 -11.35 -11.34
N PHE A 61 27.45 -12.38 -11.33
CA PHE A 61 27.89 -13.77 -11.15
C PHE A 61 27.75 -14.54 -12.46
N ASP A 62 28.86 -14.69 -13.18
CA ASP A 62 28.95 -15.43 -14.44
C ASP A 62 28.39 -16.86 -14.31
N GLY A 63 27.65 -17.31 -15.32
CA GLY A 63 27.12 -18.67 -15.38
C GLY A 63 25.84 -18.93 -14.58
N PHE A 64 25.36 -17.97 -13.77
CA PHE A 64 24.08 -18.06 -13.07
C PHE A 64 22.96 -17.31 -13.82
N PRO A 65 21.71 -17.78 -13.81
CA PRO A 65 20.61 -17.04 -14.41
C PRO A 65 20.41 -15.70 -13.68
N LEU A 66 20.29 -14.61 -14.44
CA LEU A 66 19.95 -13.30 -13.88
C LEU A 66 18.55 -13.38 -13.27
N THR A 67 18.46 -13.34 -11.95
CA THR A 67 17.23 -13.67 -11.22
C THR A 67 16.83 -12.52 -10.31
N ASP A 68 15.58 -12.11 -10.42
CA ASP A 68 14.92 -11.20 -9.50
C ASP A 68 14.61 -11.97 -8.20
N ILE A 69 15.45 -11.73 -7.20
CA ILE A 69 15.23 -12.19 -5.82
C ILE A 69 14.57 -11.09 -4.97
N GLY A 70 14.13 -10.01 -5.63
CA GLY A 70 13.61 -8.78 -5.09
C GLY A 70 14.63 -8.01 -4.24
N SER A 71 15.92 -8.22 -4.45
CA SER A 71 16.97 -7.65 -3.63
C SER A 71 17.29 -6.21 -4.07
N ILE A 72 16.36 -5.25 -3.96
CA ILE A 72 16.76 -3.84 -3.89
C ILE A 72 17.41 -3.63 -2.50
N LEU A 73 18.61 -4.18 -2.34
CA LEU A 73 19.38 -4.12 -1.11
C LEU A 73 20.36 -2.98 -1.25
N VAL A 74 20.09 -1.87 -0.56
CA VAL A 74 21.05 -0.78 -0.39
C VAL A 74 21.66 -0.94 0.99
N PHE A 75 22.89 -1.43 1.06
CA PHE A 75 23.61 -1.53 2.32
C PHE A 75 24.38 -0.24 2.56
N ASN A 76 23.79 0.66 3.36
CA ASN A 76 24.54 1.66 4.09
C ASN A 76 24.82 1.06 5.47
N TYR A 77 26.09 0.80 5.78
CA TYR A 77 26.51 0.34 7.11
C TYR A 77 26.26 1.48 8.10
N GLN A 78 25.07 1.50 8.71
CA GLN A 78 24.79 2.28 9.91
C GLN A 78 24.14 1.34 10.92
N GLU A 79 24.71 1.39 12.13
CA GLU A 79 24.40 0.54 13.27
C GLU A 79 22.88 0.47 13.51
N ARG A 80 22.31 -0.74 13.42
CA ARG A 80 20.99 -0.99 14.00
C ARG A 80 21.18 -1.00 15.50
N HIS A 81 20.67 0.02 16.18
CA HIS A 81 20.59 0.02 17.63
C HIS A 81 19.86 -1.23 18.12
N ASP A 82 20.62 -2.06 18.82
CA ASP A 82 20.25 -3.21 19.62
C ASP A 82 19.66 -2.75 20.96
N GLY A 83 18.46 -2.18 20.90
CA GLY A 83 17.69 -1.81 22.10
C GLY A 83 16.36 -2.53 22.10
N LYS A 84 16.10 -3.37 23.11
CA LYS A 84 14.80 -4.01 23.37
C LYS A 84 13.67 -2.99 23.19
N SER A 85 12.93 -3.07 22.08
CA SER A 85 11.82 -2.17 21.81
C SER A 85 10.73 -2.43 22.85
N PRO A 86 10.20 -1.39 23.53
CA PRO A 86 9.09 -1.58 24.46
C PRO A 86 7.92 -2.27 23.73
N HIS A 87 7.29 -3.25 24.38
CA HIS A 87 6.10 -3.88 23.83
C HIS A 87 4.90 -2.91 23.92
N TYR A 88 4.71 -2.10 22.88
CA TYR A 88 3.54 -1.24 22.74
C TYR A 88 2.28 -2.08 22.50
N ARG A 89 1.18 -1.73 23.17
CA ARG A 89 -0.12 -2.44 23.05
C ARG A 89 -1.04 -1.80 22.01
N LYS A 90 -0.82 -0.52 21.72
CA LYS A 90 -1.68 0.30 20.85
C LYS A 90 -0.80 1.21 20.00
N HIS A 91 -1.24 1.49 18.77
CA HIS A 91 -0.64 2.49 17.90
C HIS A 91 -1.68 3.60 17.64
N VAL A 92 -1.33 4.84 17.94
CA VAL A 92 -2.14 6.03 17.64
C VAL A 92 -1.38 6.96 16.70
N ASN A 93 -2.03 7.36 15.62
CA ASN A 93 -1.57 8.44 14.75
C ASN A 93 -2.23 9.74 15.20
N ILE A 94 -1.45 10.79 15.47
CA ILE A 94 -1.94 12.16 15.69
C ILE A 94 -1.93 12.85 14.31
N PRO A 95 -3.10 13.06 13.67
CA PRO A 95 -3.12 13.64 12.34
C PRO A 95 -2.90 15.16 12.41
N VAL A 96 -1.91 15.65 11.67
CA VAL A 96 -1.71 17.08 11.41
C VAL A 96 -2.05 17.31 9.95
N PHE A 97 -3.12 18.05 9.69
CA PHE A 97 -3.52 18.38 8.34
C PHE A 97 -2.79 19.64 7.89
N ILE A 98 -1.87 19.48 6.95
CA ILE A 98 -1.26 20.61 6.25
C ILE A 98 -2.13 20.88 5.04
N SER A 99 -2.63 22.12 4.94
CA SER A 99 -3.45 22.58 3.82
C SER A 99 -2.75 22.33 2.48
N HIS A 100 -3.53 22.30 1.39
CA HIS A 100 -3.11 22.04 0.01
C HIS A 100 -2.14 23.10 -0.56
N GLU A 101 -1.54 23.95 0.27
CA GLU A 101 -0.49 24.91 -0.12
C GLU A 101 0.64 24.24 -0.91
N GLY A 102 0.94 22.99 -0.60
CA GLY A 102 2.04 22.24 -1.21
C GLY A 102 1.71 21.57 -2.55
N CYS A 103 0.45 21.56 -3.01
CA CYS A 103 0.07 20.89 -4.26
C CYS A 103 -0.52 21.89 -5.26
N PRO A 104 0.10 22.07 -6.45
CA PRO A 104 -0.41 22.93 -7.50
C PRO A 104 -1.50 22.23 -8.33
N ASN A 105 -1.65 20.91 -8.18
CA ASN A 105 -2.50 20.10 -9.05
C ASN A 105 -3.89 19.90 -8.45
N ASP A 106 -4.90 20.13 -9.29
CA ASP A 106 -6.29 19.82 -9.01
C ASP A 106 -6.60 18.44 -9.60
N CYS A 107 -6.22 17.39 -8.86
CA CYS A 107 -6.47 16.02 -9.29
C CYS A 107 -7.97 15.83 -9.45
N VAL A 108 -8.41 15.18 -10.52
CA VAL A 108 -9.84 15.22 -10.90
C VAL A 108 -10.77 14.67 -9.81
N PHE A 109 -10.28 13.76 -8.96
CA PHE A 109 -11.03 13.10 -7.88
C PHE A 109 -10.85 13.77 -6.51
N CYS A 110 -9.96 14.74 -6.37
CA CYS A 110 -9.57 15.32 -5.08
C CYS A 110 -10.32 16.64 -4.85
N ASN A 111 -10.96 16.78 -3.69
CA ASN A 111 -11.45 18.08 -3.22
C ASN A 111 -10.94 18.37 -1.81
N GLN A 112 -9.64 18.20 -1.57
CA GLN A 112 -9.09 18.43 -0.24
C GLN A 112 -9.37 19.84 0.26
N ARG A 113 -9.37 20.87 -0.59
CA ARG A 113 -9.67 22.27 -0.21
C ARG A 113 -11.02 22.46 0.49
N LYS A 114 -12.01 21.58 0.26
CA LYS A 114 -13.35 21.66 0.87
C LYS A 114 -13.67 20.50 1.83
N ILE A 115 -13.06 19.32 1.65
CA ILE A 115 -13.27 18.18 2.55
C ILE A 115 -12.46 18.31 3.84
N THR A 116 -11.34 19.05 3.87
CA THR A 116 -10.70 19.39 5.14
C THR A 116 -11.52 20.46 5.86
N ALA A 117 -11.95 20.14 7.08
CA ALA A 117 -12.77 21.03 7.93
C ALA A 117 -12.14 22.41 8.21
N LYS A 118 -10.84 22.58 7.93
CA LYS A 118 -10.13 23.86 7.90
C LYS A 118 -9.39 24.03 6.56
N PRO A 119 -9.64 25.12 5.81
CA PRO A 119 -8.90 25.43 4.58
C PRO A 119 -7.49 25.97 4.85
N GLU A 120 -7.25 26.51 6.05
CA GLU A 120 -5.94 27.01 6.48
C GLU A 120 -5.10 25.89 7.11
N PRO A 121 -3.77 25.89 6.88
CA PRO A 121 -2.89 24.92 7.51
C PRO A 121 -2.89 25.14 9.03
N MET A 122 -2.82 24.04 9.79
CA MET A 122 -2.72 24.14 11.25
C MET A 122 -1.48 24.95 11.66
N THR A 123 -1.67 25.98 12.48
CA THR A 123 -0.57 26.72 13.08
C THR A 123 0.28 25.83 13.98
N LEU A 124 1.53 26.22 14.25
CA LEU A 124 2.40 25.47 15.16
C LEU A 124 1.80 25.33 16.57
N ASP A 125 1.07 26.34 17.04
CA ASP A 125 0.42 26.31 18.35
C ASP A 125 -0.75 25.32 18.36
N GLU A 126 -1.52 25.23 17.29
CA GLU A 126 -2.57 24.21 17.14
C GLU A 126 -1.98 22.80 17.08
N VAL A 127 -0.86 22.61 16.36
CA VAL A 127 -0.16 21.31 16.30
C VAL A 127 0.34 20.92 17.69
N SER A 128 0.98 21.84 18.40
CA SER A 128 1.44 21.65 19.78
C SER A 128 0.28 21.28 20.72
N GLY A 129 -0.80 22.06 20.70
CA GLY A 129 -1.99 21.80 21.51
C GLY A 129 -2.64 20.44 21.20
N GLN A 130 -2.66 20.03 19.94
CA GLN A 130 -3.15 18.71 19.56
C GLN A 130 -2.25 17.59 20.09
N ILE A 131 -0.92 17.74 19.99
CA ILE A 131 0.02 16.77 20.56
C ILE A 131 -0.23 16.62 22.07
N GLU A 132 -0.29 17.72 22.81
CA GLU A 132 -0.51 17.69 24.27
C GLU A 132 -1.87 17.07 24.64
N THR A 133 -2.92 17.33 23.86
CA THR A 133 -4.24 16.73 24.07
C THR A 133 -4.21 15.21 23.91
N TYR A 134 -3.53 14.71 22.88
CA TYR A 134 -3.40 13.27 22.69
C TYR A 134 -2.49 12.65 23.75
N THR A 135 -1.33 13.24 24.03
CA THR A 135 -0.36 12.66 24.98
C THR A 135 -0.87 12.69 26.43
N SER A 136 -1.78 13.59 26.79
CA SER A 136 -2.38 13.63 28.12
C SER A 136 -3.46 12.55 28.36
N THR A 137 -3.97 11.92 27.30
CA THR A 137 -5.05 10.92 27.38
C THR A 137 -4.58 9.49 27.10
N LEU A 138 -3.34 9.31 26.64
CA LEU A 138 -2.78 8.03 26.24
C LEU A 138 -1.80 7.50 27.30
N ASP A 139 -1.75 6.18 27.45
CA ASP A 139 -0.84 5.52 28.38
C ASP A 139 0.59 5.36 27.81
N ASP A 140 1.56 5.14 28.69
CA ASP A 140 2.98 4.94 28.35
C ASP A 140 3.26 3.70 27.49
N ARG A 141 2.25 2.83 27.28
CA ARG A 141 2.33 1.64 26.42
C ARG A 141 1.70 1.86 25.05
N THR A 142 1.43 3.10 24.69
CA THR A 142 0.93 3.50 23.37
C THR A 142 2.08 4.01 22.51
N TYR A 143 2.21 3.47 21.29
CA TYR A 143 3.09 4.01 20.26
C TYR A 143 2.39 5.19 19.59
N ILE A 144 2.95 6.38 19.76
CA ILE A 144 2.40 7.64 19.26
C ILE A 144 3.23 8.12 18.08
N GLU A 145 2.59 8.24 16.93
CA GLU A 145 3.18 8.73 15.70
C GLU A 145 2.52 10.06 15.28
N LEU A 146 3.30 11.10 15.04
CA LEU A 146 2.77 12.36 14.50
C LEU A 146 2.71 12.28 12.98
N ALA A 147 1.54 12.53 12.40
CA ALA A 147 1.25 12.26 11.00
C ALA A 147 0.90 13.51 10.20
N PHE A 148 1.88 14.05 9.47
CA PHE A 148 1.65 15.15 8.52
C PHE A 148 0.90 14.64 7.28
N SER A 149 -0.39 14.91 7.26
CA SER A 149 -1.36 14.47 6.25
C SER A 149 -1.70 15.60 5.27
N GLY A 150 -2.16 15.25 4.07
CA GLY A 150 -2.47 16.18 2.97
C GLY A 150 -1.81 15.79 1.64
N GLY A 151 -0.86 14.86 1.65
CA GLY A 151 -0.29 14.27 0.43
C GLY A 151 0.67 15.18 -0.34
N SER A 152 1.07 16.31 0.23
CA SER A 152 1.98 17.27 -0.39
C SER A 152 2.89 17.99 0.61
N PHE A 153 3.19 17.38 1.76
CA PHE A 153 3.99 18.02 2.81
C PHE A 153 5.32 18.55 2.29
N THR A 154 6.03 17.79 1.45
CA THR A 154 7.33 18.20 0.91
C THR A 154 7.23 19.21 -0.24
N GLY A 155 6.01 19.58 -0.65
CA GLY A 155 5.74 20.63 -1.64
C GLY A 155 5.51 22.02 -1.05
N ILE A 156 5.32 22.15 0.27
CA ILE A 156 5.23 23.48 0.92
C ILE A 156 6.60 24.16 0.98
N ALA A 157 6.66 25.46 1.28
CA ALA A 157 7.91 26.19 1.41
C ALA A 157 8.88 25.51 2.41
N ALA A 158 10.15 25.38 2.03
CA ALA A 158 11.19 24.71 2.83
C ALA A 158 11.25 25.21 4.28
N GLN A 159 11.17 26.52 4.49
CA GLN A 159 11.19 27.13 5.82
C GLN A 159 9.99 26.69 6.67
N LEU A 160 8.82 26.51 6.05
CA LEU A 160 7.63 26.04 6.73
C LEU A 160 7.73 24.55 7.06
N GLN A 161 8.26 23.72 6.14
CA GLN A 161 8.59 22.31 6.44
C GLN A 161 9.48 22.22 7.68
N GLU A 162 10.57 22.99 7.72
CA GLU A 162 11.51 22.96 8.84
C GLU A 162 10.89 23.38 10.16
N ARG A 163 9.97 24.35 10.16
CA ARG A 163 9.25 24.77 11.37
C ARG A 163 8.39 23.64 11.95
N TYR A 164 7.60 22.96 11.12
CA TYR A 164 6.79 21.82 11.56
C TYR A 164 7.65 20.64 12.01
N LEU A 165 8.68 20.32 11.23
CA LEU A 165 9.59 19.22 11.51
C LEU A 165 10.39 19.47 12.79
N LYS A 166 10.85 20.70 13.03
CA LYS A 166 11.54 21.07 14.27
C LYS A 166 10.66 20.85 15.50
N LEU A 167 9.41 21.33 15.45
CA LEU A 167 8.44 21.12 16.54
C LEU A 167 8.25 19.63 16.81
N ALA A 168 7.93 18.85 15.78
CA ALA A 168 7.75 17.40 15.91
C ALA A 168 8.99 16.69 16.47
N TYR A 169 10.17 17.10 16.03
CA TYR A 169 11.44 16.54 16.48
C TYR A 169 11.74 16.86 17.95
N GLU A 170 11.40 18.04 18.43
CA GLU A 170 11.51 18.41 19.86
C GLU A 170 10.62 17.52 20.73
N TYR A 171 9.37 17.27 20.30
CA TYR A 171 8.45 16.34 20.97
C TYR A 171 8.94 14.89 20.96
N LYS A 172 9.51 14.43 19.84
CA LYS A 172 10.13 13.11 19.74
C LYS A 172 11.34 12.97 20.67
N LYS A 173 12.22 13.99 20.71
CA LYS A 173 13.36 14.02 21.64
C LYS A 173 12.96 14.03 23.11
N ALA A 174 11.83 14.66 23.43
CA ALA A 174 11.26 14.65 24.77
C ALA A 174 10.60 13.30 25.14
N GLY A 175 10.57 12.32 24.24
CA GLY A 175 9.95 11.00 24.47
C GLY A 175 8.42 10.99 24.38
N LYS A 176 7.79 12.13 24.05
CA LYS A 176 6.33 12.26 23.92
C LYS A 176 5.80 11.65 22.61
N LEU A 177 6.65 11.56 21.59
CA LEU A 177 6.36 10.90 20.31
C LEU A 177 7.40 9.82 20.05
N GLN A 178 6.99 8.70 19.47
CA GLN A 178 7.89 7.61 19.08
C GLN A 178 8.34 7.75 17.62
N ALA A 179 7.47 8.26 16.75
CA ALA A 179 7.77 8.43 15.34
C ALA A 179 7.14 9.68 14.73
N ILE A 180 7.73 10.11 13.61
CA ILE A 180 7.24 11.17 12.75
C ILE A 180 7.05 10.59 11.36
N ARG A 181 5.87 10.81 10.79
CA ARG A 181 5.54 10.41 9.43
C ARG A 181 4.96 11.55 8.62
N LEU A 182 5.09 11.43 7.30
CA LEU A 182 4.46 12.35 6.36
C LEU A 182 3.97 11.66 5.10
N SER A 183 2.97 12.27 4.47
CA SER A 183 2.51 11.90 3.13
C SER A 183 2.92 12.95 2.11
N THR A 184 3.41 12.50 0.96
CA THR A 184 3.81 13.40 -0.13
C THR A 184 3.62 12.81 -1.52
N ARG A 185 3.87 13.63 -2.54
CA ARG A 185 3.88 13.23 -3.95
C ARG A 185 5.25 12.68 -4.34
N PRO A 186 5.30 11.67 -5.24
CA PRO A 186 6.57 11.12 -5.72
C PRO A 186 7.52 12.16 -6.32
N ASP A 187 7.00 13.07 -7.13
CA ASP A 187 7.74 14.13 -7.82
C ASP A 187 8.35 15.20 -6.88
N TYR A 188 8.01 15.18 -5.59
CA TYR A 188 8.57 16.09 -4.58
C TYR A 188 9.70 15.47 -3.76
N ILE A 189 10.13 14.26 -4.11
CA ILE A 189 11.25 13.61 -3.45
C ILE A 189 12.54 13.95 -4.18
N SER A 190 13.48 14.53 -3.43
CA SER A 190 14.86 14.78 -3.85
C SER A 190 15.80 14.50 -2.69
N SER A 191 17.10 14.37 -2.96
CA SER A 191 18.11 14.21 -1.89
C SER A 191 18.05 15.34 -0.87
N GLU A 192 17.87 16.59 -1.31
CA GLU A 192 17.76 17.75 -0.39
C GLU A 192 16.55 17.62 0.55
N ILE A 193 15.41 17.18 0.02
CA ILE A 193 14.22 16.91 0.82
C ILE A 193 14.52 15.80 1.82
N LEU A 194 15.08 14.68 1.39
CA LEU A 194 15.37 13.54 2.26
C LEU A 194 16.42 13.87 3.34
N ASP A 195 17.44 14.68 3.02
CA ASP A 195 18.42 15.21 3.97
C ASP A 195 17.75 16.05 5.06
N ARG A 196 16.84 16.94 4.67
CA ARG A 196 16.02 17.72 5.61
C ARG A 196 15.15 16.81 6.47
N LEU A 197 14.47 15.83 5.89
CA LEU A 197 13.64 14.88 6.64
C LEU A 197 14.46 14.05 7.65
N LYS A 198 15.65 13.58 7.28
CA LYS A 198 16.55 12.86 8.18
C LYS A 198 17.05 13.74 9.32
N ARG A 199 17.41 14.99 9.05
CA ARG A 199 17.87 15.95 10.08
C ARG A 199 16.86 16.10 11.21
N TYR A 200 15.57 16.06 10.89
CA TYR A 200 14.48 16.19 11.87
C TYR A 200 13.86 14.85 12.29
N GLY A 201 14.55 13.74 12.06
CA GLY A 201 14.19 12.44 12.61
C GLY A 201 12.86 11.88 12.10
N VAL A 202 12.49 12.16 10.85
CA VAL A 202 11.36 11.50 10.17
C VAL A 202 11.66 10.01 9.96
N ASP A 203 10.67 9.16 10.25
CA ASP A 203 10.79 7.71 10.17
C ASP A 203 10.12 7.16 8.91
N THR A 204 8.92 7.68 8.60
CA THR A 204 8.04 7.10 7.57
C THR A 204 7.65 8.12 6.51
N ILE A 205 7.79 7.74 5.24
CA ILE A 205 7.31 8.50 4.08
C ILE A 205 6.25 7.68 3.37
N GLU A 206 5.07 8.26 3.17
CA GLU A 206 4.00 7.68 2.38
C GLU A 206 3.86 8.39 1.04
N LEU A 207 4.00 7.65 -0.05
CA LEU A 207 3.86 8.17 -1.41
C LEU A 207 2.44 8.00 -1.92
N GLY A 208 1.84 9.12 -2.34
CA GLY A 208 0.58 9.16 -3.07
C GLY A 208 0.75 8.72 -4.52
N VAL A 209 1.00 7.42 -4.75
CA VAL A 209 1.24 6.83 -6.08
C VAL A 209 -0.03 6.81 -6.93
N GLN A 210 -1.14 6.40 -6.31
CA GLN A 210 -2.49 6.23 -6.90
C GLN A 210 -2.57 5.14 -7.98
N SER A 211 -1.75 5.20 -9.03
CA SER A 211 -1.66 4.20 -10.09
C SER A 211 -0.21 4.06 -10.56
N LEU A 212 0.14 2.88 -11.10
CA LEU A 212 1.40 2.66 -11.82
C LEU A 212 1.14 2.50 -13.34
N ASP A 213 0.09 3.14 -13.84
CA ASP A 213 -0.25 3.29 -15.26
C ASP A 213 -0.30 4.79 -15.62
N ASP A 214 0.58 5.22 -16.54
CA ASP A 214 0.72 6.63 -16.90
C ASP A 214 -0.51 7.22 -17.60
N GLU A 215 -1.29 6.40 -18.31
CA GLU A 215 -2.54 6.87 -18.94
C GLU A 215 -3.62 7.12 -17.88
N VAL A 216 -3.71 6.27 -16.86
CA VAL A 216 -4.60 6.49 -15.70
C VAL A 216 -4.18 7.73 -14.92
N LEU A 217 -2.88 7.92 -14.67
CA LEU A 217 -2.34 9.10 -13.97
C LEU A 217 -2.64 10.40 -14.74
N LYS A 218 -2.47 10.38 -16.07
CA LYS A 218 -2.76 11.50 -16.97
C LYS A 218 -4.25 11.81 -17.02
N ALA A 219 -5.11 10.81 -17.21
CA ALA A 219 -6.57 10.97 -17.19
C ALA A 219 -7.07 11.50 -15.84
N SER A 220 -6.35 11.20 -14.75
CA SER A 220 -6.65 11.68 -13.40
C SER A 220 -6.09 13.08 -13.09
N ASN A 221 -5.37 13.71 -14.03
CA ASN A 221 -4.63 14.95 -13.81
C ASN A 221 -3.73 14.91 -12.56
N ARG A 222 -3.07 13.77 -12.31
CA ARG A 222 -2.31 13.56 -11.07
C ARG A 222 -1.05 14.42 -11.02
N GLY A 223 -0.43 14.66 -12.18
CA GLY A 223 0.72 15.55 -12.36
C GLY A 223 2.09 14.95 -12.02
N HIS A 224 2.19 13.63 -11.90
CA HIS A 224 3.46 12.88 -11.88
C HIS A 224 3.29 11.61 -12.72
N LEU A 225 4.40 10.98 -13.09
CA LEU A 225 4.46 9.73 -13.85
C LEU A 225 4.88 8.55 -12.97
N THR A 226 4.79 7.35 -13.51
CA THR A 226 5.34 6.11 -12.94
C THR A 226 6.83 6.23 -12.66
N LEU A 227 7.56 6.95 -13.52
CA LEU A 227 9.00 7.16 -13.39
C LEU A 227 9.38 7.90 -12.10
N ASP A 228 8.60 8.93 -11.75
CA ASP A 228 8.81 9.71 -10.52
C ASP A 228 8.62 8.82 -9.28
N VAL A 229 7.68 7.86 -9.36
CA VAL A 229 7.47 6.85 -8.31
C VAL A 229 8.70 5.99 -8.13
N TYR A 230 9.24 5.43 -9.21
CA TYR A 230 10.42 4.56 -9.12
C TYR A 230 11.65 5.30 -8.58
N GLN A 231 11.87 6.55 -9.01
CA GLN A 231 12.95 7.39 -8.50
C GLN A 231 12.78 7.71 -7.02
N ALA A 232 11.58 8.14 -6.61
CA ALA A 232 11.28 8.46 -5.22
C ALA A 232 11.47 7.25 -4.31
N VAL A 233 10.96 6.07 -4.70
CA VAL A 233 11.11 4.83 -3.94
C VAL A 233 12.58 4.45 -3.77
N ALA A 234 13.38 4.51 -4.84
CA ALA A 234 14.79 4.18 -4.79
C ALA A 234 15.55 5.10 -3.82
N LEU A 235 15.27 6.42 -3.85
CA LEU A 235 15.86 7.40 -2.94
C LEU A 235 15.43 7.16 -1.49
N ILE A 236 14.12 7.02 -1.23
CA ILE A 236 13.57 6.80 0.13
C ILE A 236 14.22 5.58 0.78
N LYS A 237 14.34 4.47 0.03
CA LYS A 237 14.98 3.24 0.49
C LYS A 237 16.46 3.40 0.75
N THR A 238 17.17 4.13 -0.12
CA THR A 238 18.61 4.42 0.07
C THR A 238 18.87 5.18 1.37
N TYR A 239 17.95 6.07 1.75
CA TYR A 239 18.03 6.81 3.01
C TYR A 239 17.54 5.98 4.22
N GLY A 240 16.97 4.80 4.02
CA GLY A 240 16.47 3.95 5.10
C GLY A 240 15.28 4.56 5.84
N PHE A 241 14.35 5.16 5.12
CA PHE A 241 13.02 5.48 5.67
C PHE A 241 12.09 4.28 5.49
N GLN A 242 11.09 4.16 6.36
CA GLN A 242 9.95 3.28 6.09
C GLN A 242 9.11 3.88 4.94
N LEU A 243 8.71 3.03 4.00
CA LEU A 243 7.99 3.41 2.80
C LEU A 243 6.56 2.89 2.82
N GLY A 244 5.60 3.81 2.79
CA GLY A 244 4.20 3.53 2.50
C GLY A 244 3.86 3.85 1.04
N ILE A 245 3.05 3.02 0.40
CA ILE A 245 2.46 3.32 -0.93
C ILE A 245 0.94 3.39 -0.83
N GLN A 246 0.37 4.48 -1.33
CA GLN A 246 -1.07 4.64 -1.52
C GLN A 246 -1.44 4.32 -2.97
N LEU A 247 -2.37 3.40 -3.18
CA LEU A 247 -2.99 3.08 -4.46
C LEU A 247 -4.48 3.42 -4.43
N MET A 248 -5.02 3.71 -5.61
CA MET A 248 -6.44 3.90 -5.85
C MET A 248 -6.96 2.89 -6.88
N VAL A 249 -8.26 2.64 -6.85
CA VAL A 249 -8.94 1.73 -7.77
C VAL A 249 -10.16 2.40 -8.39
N GLY A 250 -10.34 2.24 -9.70
CA GLY A 250 -11.45 2.84 -10.45
C GLY A 250 -11.20 4.31 -10.75
N LEU A 251 -9.96 4.73 -10.98
CA LEU A 251 -9.66 6.07 -11.49
C LEU A 251 -10.13 6.22 -12.96
N PRO A 252 -10.25 7.45 -13.52
CA PRO A 252 -10.53 7.63 -14.94
C PRO A 252 -9.55 6.86 -15.84
N GLY A 253 -10.10 6.08 -16.78
CA GLY A 253 -9.33 5.23 -17.68
C GLY A 253 -8.76 3.95 -17.03
N ASP A 254 -9.05 3.69 -15.76
CA ASP A 254 -8.62 2.47 -15.06
C ASP A 254 -9.46 1.26 -15.50
N THR A 255 -8.83 0.09 -15.47
CA THR A 255 -9.49 -1.21 -15.68
C THR A 255 -9.05 -2.18 -14.59
N LYS A 256 -9.78 -3.27 -14.40
CA LYS A 256 -9.41 -4.30 -13.41
C LYS A 256 -7.97 -4.77 -13.62
N GLU A 257 -7.60 -5.01 -14.87
CA GLU A 257 -6.28 -5.48 -15.27
C GLU A 257 -5.19 -4.45 -14.93
N ARG A 258 -5.45 -3.16 -15.18
CA ARG A 258 -4.52 -2.05 -14.88
C ARG A 258 -4.35 -1.84 -13.37
N ALA A 259 -5.44 -1.90 -12.60
CA ALA A 259 -5.42 -1.80 -11.15
C ALA A 259 -4.63 -2.97 -10.51
N VAL A 260 -4.89 -4.20 -10.97
CA VAL A 260 -4.15 -5.39 -10.52
C VAL A 260 -2.68 -5.32 -10.95
N LEU A 261 -2.38 -4.90 -12.17
CA LEU A 261 -0.99 -4.69 -12.61
C LEU A 261 -0.28 -3.64 -11.74
N SER A 262 -0.94 -2.54 -11.40
CA SER A 262 -0.40 -1.53 -10.48
C SER A 262 -0.08 -2.12 -9.11
N SER A 263 -0.92 -3.00 -8.58
CA SER A 263 -0.62 -3.71 -7.31
C SER A 263 0.59 -4.65 -7.42
N LYS A 264 0.76 -5.35 -8.55
CA LYS A 264 1.92 -6.22 -8.82
C LYS A 264 3.21 -5.39 -8.90
N LEU A 265 3.20 -4.31 -9.66
CA LEU A 265 4.34 -3.39 -9.78
C LEU A 265 4.68 -2.77 -8.42
N ALA A 266 3.69 -2.30 -7.67
CA ALA A 266 3.90 -1.77 -6.32
C ALA A 266 4.48 -2.81 -5.36
N ALA A 267 4.08 -4.09 -5.46
CA ALA A 267 4.66 -5.15 -4.66
C ALA A 267 6.15 -5.39 -4.97
N LEU A 268 6.56 -5.28 -6.24
CA LEU A 268 7.98 -5.35 -6.64
C LEU A 268 8.81 -4.19 -6.07
N LEU A 269 8.18 -3.04 -5.83
CA LEU A 269 8.81 -1.92 -5.14
C LEU A 269 9.04 -2.18 -3.65
N LYS A 270 8.52 -3.28 -3.09
CA LYS A 270 8.67 -3.73 -1.69
C LYS A 270 8.47 -2.61 -0.65
N PRO A 271 7.32 -1.91 -0.65
CA PRO A 271 6.99 -0.98 0.43
C PRO A 271 6.83 -1.74 1.75
N ASP A 272 7.04 -1.05 2.87
CA ASP A 272 6.79 -1.58 4.21
C ASP A 272 5.29 -1.77 4.48
N PHE A 273 4.44 -1.00 3.82
CA PHE A 273 2.98 -1.16 3.85
C PHE A 273 2.30 -0.48 2.67
N VAL A 274 1.04 -0.86 2.42
CA VAL A 274 0.20 -0.21 1.40
C VAL A 274 -1.18 0.18 1.92
N ARG A 275 -1.79 1.12 1.20
CA ARG A 275 -3.18 1.54 1.39
C ARG A 275 -3.90 1.51 0.05
N ILE A 276 -5.12 1.00 0.03
CA ILE A 276 -5.94 0.91 -1.18
C ILE A 276 -7.25 1.66 -0.95
N TYR A 277 -7.55 2.61 -1.84
CA TYR A 277 -8.75 3.43 -1.74
C TYR A 277 -9.57 3.35 -3.03
N PRO A 278 -10.86 3.00 -2.98
CA PRO A 278 -11.68 3.13 -4.16
C PRO A 278 -11.95 4.61 -4.46
N THR A 279 -11.98 4.94 -5.76
CA THR A 279 -12.26 6.29 -6.23
C THR A 279 -13.71 6.66 -5.93
N LEU A 280 -13.91 7.75 -5.20
CA LEU A 280 -15.22 8.32 -4.94
C LEU A 280 -15.43 9.59 -5.74
N VAL A 281 -16.67 9.85 -6.14
CA VAL A 281 -17.06 11.10 -6.79
C VAL A 281 -17.53 12.06 -5.72
N ILE A 282 -16.74 13.11 -5.53
CA ILE A 282 -16.97 14.11 -4.49
C ILE A 282 -17.57 15.37 -5.12
N LYS A 283 -18.41 16.07 -4.37
CA LYS A 283 -18.99 17.34 -4.77
C LYS A 283 -17.91 18.30 -5.28
N GLU A 284 -18.24 19.06 -6.33
CA GLU A 284 -17.39 20.13 -6.88
C GLU A 284 -15.99 19.68 -7.32
N THR A 285 -15.87 18.42 -7.76
CA THR A 285 -14.68 17.89 -8.41
C THR A 285 -14.84 17.85 -9.93
N GLU A 286 -13.73 17.86 -10.66
CA GLU A 286 -13.75 17.60 -12.11
C GLU A 286 -14.31 16.20 -12.43
N LEU A 287 -14.09 15.21 -11.55
CA LEU A 287 -14.64 13.87 -11.69
C LEU A 287 -16.18 13.88 -11.70
N LEU A 288 -16.82 14.73 -10.89
CA LEU A 288 -18.27 14.92 -10.91
C LEU A 288 -18.74 15.51 -12.25
N ARG A 289 -18.00 16.48 -12.79
CA ARG A 289 -18.30 17.05 -14.11
C ARG A 289 -18.21 15.99 -15.21
N LEU A 290 -17.18 15.15 -15.17
CA LEU A 290 -17.02 14.03 -16.10
C LEU A 290 -18.17 13.02 -15.98
N CYS A 291 -18.68 12.73 -14.77
CA CYS A 291 -19.89 11.92 -14.59
C CYS A 291 -21.09 12.52 -15.32
N TYR A 292 -21.37 13.81 -15.14
CA TYR A 292 -22.52 14.46 -15.78
C TYR A 292 -22.42 14.52 -17.31
N GLN A 293 -21.21 14.50 -17.84
CA GLN A 293 -20.95 14.48 -19.29
C GLN A 293 -20.92 13.05 -19.86
N GLY A 294 -21.04 12.00 -19.03
CA GLY A 294 -20.89 10.61 -19.45
C GLY A 294 -19.46 10.19 -19.75
N GLY A 295 -18.46 11.01 -19.38
CA GLY A 295 -17.03 10.72 -19.58
C GLY A 295 -16.39 9.87 -18.48
N TYR A 296 -17.10 9.64 -17.37
CA TYR A 296 -16.65 8.77 -16.29
C TYR A 296 -17.82 8.08 -15.60
N HIS A 297 -17.69 6.77 -15.39
CA HIS A 297 -18.65 5.95 -14.64
C HIS A 297 -17.96 5.40 -13.40
N PRO A 298 -18.42 5.76 -12.19
CA PRO A 298 -17.84 5.22 -10.97
C PRO A 298 -18.18 3.73 -10.83
N LEU A 299 -17.26 2.97 -10.24
CA LEU A 299 -17.50 1.57 -9.92
C LEU A 299 -18.68 1.42 -8.95
N SER A 300 -19.46 0.36 -9.13
CA SER A 300 -20.34 -0.16 -8.08
C SER A 300 -19.54 -0.68 -6.88
N ILE A 301 -20.19 -0.88 -5.74
CA ILE A 301 -19.56 -1.48 -4.56
C ILE A 301 -19.04 -2.87 -4.89
N GLU A 302 -19.83 -3.66 -5.62
CA GLU A 302 -19.49 -5.03 -6.04
C GLU A 302 -18.24 -5.05 -6.93
N GLU A 303 -18.18 -4.21 -7.96
CA GLU A 303 -17.00 -4.09 -8.84
C GLU A 303 -15.76 -3.64 -8.07
N ALA A 304 -15.91 -2.61 -7.23
CA ALA A 304 -14.79 -2.11 -6.43
C ALA A 304 -14.27 -3.14 -5.44
N VAL A 305 -15.16 -3.93 -4.81
CA VAL A 305 -14.79 -5.05 -3.94
C VAL A 305 -14.01 -6.09 -4.72
N ASP A 306 -14.49 -6.48 -5.90
CA ASP A 306 -13.84 -7.49 -6.74
C ASP A 306 -12.45 -7.05 -7.21
N TRP A 307 -12.30 -5.81 -7.70
CA TRP A 307 -11.00 -5.28 -8.12
C TRP A 307 -10.04 -5.17 -6.93
N THR A 308 -10.51 -4.63 -5.80
CA THR A 308 -9.69 -4.45 -4.60
C THR A 308 -9.26 -5.79 -4.01
N LYS A 309 -10.11 -6.83 -4.06
CA LYS A 309 -9.79 -8.19 -3.62
C LYS A 309 -8.59 -8.75 -4.38
N ASP A 310 -8.57 -8.60 -5.70
CA ASP A 310 -7.46 -9.09 -6.53
C ASP A 310 -6.16 -8.33 -6.24
N MET A 311 -6.23 -7.01 -6.04
CA MET A 311 -5.08 -6.21 -5.58
C MET A 311 -4.61 -6.64 -4.19
N TYR A 312 -5.55 -6.85 -3.25
CA TYR A 312 -5.25 -7.24 -1.88
C TYR A 312 -4.53 -8.59 -1.82
N GLN A 313 -4.97 -9.55 -2.65
CA GLN A 313 -4.34 -10.87 -2.77
C GLN A 313 -2.88 -10.79 -3.24
N VAL A 314 -2.54 -9.85 -4.12
CA VAL A 314 -1.14 -9.61 -4.54
C VAL A 314 -0.28 -9.24 -3.33
N PHE A 315 -0.73 -8.32 -2.48
CA PHE A 315 0.03 -7.90 -1.30
C PHE A 315 0.12 -8.98 -0.23
N LEU A 316 -0.96 -9.73 0.02
CA LEU A 316 -0.95 -10.87 0.95
C LEU A 316 0.10 -11.93 0.56
N ARG A 317 0.16 -12.28 -0.73
CA ARG A 317 1.12 -13.25 -1.28
C ARG A 317 2.56 -12.76 -1.17
N ASN A 318 2.79 -11.45 -1.30
CA ASN A 318 4.11 -10.84 -1.15
C ASN A 318 4.44 -10.47 0.30
N HIS A 319 3.60 -10.84 1.28
CA HIS A 319 3.77 -10.51 2.70
C HIS A 319 3.89 -9.00 2.98
N ILE A 320 3.22 -8.18 2.18
CA ILE A 320 3.17 -6.73 2.35
C ILE A 320 1.90 -6.37 3.13
N PRO A 321 2.01 -5.74 4.31
CA PRO A 321 0.85 -5.30 5.08
C PRO A 321 -0.02 -4.29 4.33
N VAL A 322 -1.32 -4.59 4.21
CA VAL A 322 -2.32 -3.61 3.77
C VAL A 322 -2.98 -3.00 5.01
N ILE A 323 -2.51 -1.81 5.40
CA ILE A 323 -2.93 -1.18 6.65
C ILE A 323 -4.25 -0.42 6.51
N ARG A 324 -4.70 -0.15 5.28
CA ARG A 324 -5.99 0.50 4.99
C ARG A 324 -6.59 0.01 3.69
N ILE A 325 -7.89 -0.33 3.74
CA ILE A 325 -8.74 -0.58 2.57
C ILE A 325 -10.01 0.24 2.75
N GLY A 326 -10.30 1.13 1.80
CA GLY A 326 -11.42 2.06 1.88
C GLY A 326 -11.14 3.33 2.71
N LEU A 327 -11.97 4.35 2.53
CA LEU A 327 -11.86 5.63 3.22
C LEU A 327 -12.33 5.54 4.67
N GLN A 328 -11.82 6.43 5.53
CA GLN A 328 -12.34 6.58 6.88
C GLN A 328 -13.61 7.42 6.82
N PRO A 329 -14.74 6.91 7.36
CA PRO A 329 -15.93 7.72 7.50
C PRO A 329 -15.57 8.92 8.39
N THR A 330 -15.82 10.12 7.89
CA THR A 330 -15.81 11.33 8.70
C THR A 330 -17.19 11.97 8.59
N ASP A 331 -17.48 12.96 9.43
CA ASP A 331 -18.75 13.68 9.33
C ASP A 331 -18.95 14.38 7.96
N LEU A 332 -17.89 14.52 7.17
CA LEU A 332 -17.91 15.07 5.81
C LEU A 332 -17.91 13.96 4.74
N ILE A 333 -17.12 12.90 4.96
CA ILE A 333 -17.01 11.75 4.06
C ILE A 333 -18.00 10.66 4.50
N ALA A 334 -19.27 10.91 4.22
CA ALA A 334 -20.37 9.95 4.35
C ALA A 334 -21.29 10.02 3.13
N GLU A 335 -22.00 8.93 2.85
CA GLU A 335 -22.96 8.83 1.75
C GLU A 335 -24.05 9.91 1.88
N GLY A 336 -24.31 10.65 0.80
CA GLY A 336 -25.29 11.73 0.79
C GLY A 336 -24.79 13.07 1.37
N LYS A 337 -23.51 13.17 1.74
CA LYS A 337 -22.84 14.44 2.11
C LYS A 337 -21.92 14.90 0.98
N GLU A 338 -20.61 14.93 1.21
CA GLU A 338 -19.64 15.34 0.19
C GLU A 338 -19.42 14.25 -0.87
N VAL A 339 -19.63 12.98 -0.54
CA VAL A 339 -19.58 11.86 -1.49
C VAL A 339 -20.93 11.70 -2.18
N LEU A 340 -20.95 11.93 -3.49
CA LEU A 340 -22.17 11.87 -4.30
C LEU A 340 -22.35 10.53 -5.02
N TYR A 341 -21.25 9.95 -5.53
CA TYR A 341 -21.27 8.66 -6.23
C TYR A 341 -20.02 7.83 -5.93
N GLY A 342 -20.08 6.54 -6.26
CA GLY A 342 -18.99 5.60 -6.11
C GLY A 342 -19.11 4.71 -4.87
N PRO A 343 -18.19 3.76 -4.71
CA PRO A 343 -18.33 2.61 -3.82
C PRO A 343 -17.94 2.94 -2.36
N PHE A 344 -18.69 3.83 -1.73
CA PHE A 344 -18.51 4.12 -0.31
C PHE A 344 -19.20 3.07 0.56
N HIS A 345 -18.45 2.42 1.44
CA HIS A 345 -19.03 1.56 2.48
C HIS A 345 -18.18 1.65 3.76
N PRO A 346 -18.77 1.84 4.95
CA PRO A 346 -18.01 2.00 6.20
C PRO A 346 -17.18 0.75 6.55
N ALA A 347 -17.65 -0.42 6.13
CA ALA A 347 -16.95 -1.71 6.30
C ALA A 347 -16.37 -2.24 4.98
N PHE A 348 -15.97 -1.38 4.04
CA PHE A 348 -15.46 -1.79 2.72
C PHE A 348 -14.34 -2.84 2.81
N ARG A 349 -13.39 -2.68 3.74
CA ARG A 349 -12.35 -3.69 4.03
C ARG A 349 -12.93 -5.08 4.32
N GLN A 350 -13.95 -5.15 5.17
CA GLN A 350 -14.58 -6.42 5.53
C GLN A 350 -15.24 -7.08 4.32
N LEU A 351 -15.85 -6.30 3.42
CA LEU A 351 -16.43 -6.82 2.18
C LEU A 351 -15.36 -7.43 1.28
N VAL A 352 -14.23 -6.73 1.12
CA VAL A 352 -13.06 -7.23 0.36
C VAL A 352 -12.49 -8.50 0.95
N GLU A 353 -12.26 -8.53 2.26
CA GLU A 353 -11.74 -9.73 2.95
C GLU A 353 -12.75 -10.89 2.88
N SER A 354 -14.05 -10.63 2.96
CA SER A 354 -15.09 -11.65 2.83
C SER A 354 -15.12 -12.25 1.42
N ALA A 355 -15.03 -11.42 0.38
CA ALA A 355 -14.95 -11.86 -1.00
C ALA A 355 -13.68 -12.69 -1.26
N TYR A 356 -12.54 -12.29 -0.67
CA TYR A 356 -11.31 -13.08 -0.71
C TYR A 356 -11.50 -14.46 -0.09
N PHE A 357 -12.13 -14.57 1.08
CA PHE A 357 -12.38 -15.89 1.69
C PHE A 357 -13.33 -16.74 0.86
N LEU A 358 -14.36 -16.16 0.25
CA LEU A 358 -15.29 -16.88 -0.61
C LEU A 358 -14.55 -17.57 -1.78
N ASP A 359 -13.67 -16.84 -2.47
CA ASP A 359 -12.85 -17.41 -3.56
C ASP A 359 -11.93 -18.53 -3.07
N ARG A 360 -11.34 -18.37 -1.87
CA ARG A 360 -10.47 -19.39 -1.26
C ARG A 360 -11.23 -20.64 -0.86
N LEU A 361 -12.45 -20.47 -0.33
CA LEU A 361 -13.32 -21.58 0.05
C LEU A 361 -13.77 -22.35 -1.19
N ARG A 362 -14.28 -21.66 -2.22
CA ARG A 362 -14.64 -22.29 -3.50
C ARG A 362 -13.49 -23.09 -4.08
N SER A 363 -12.32 -22.45 -4.25
CA SER A 363 -11.14 -23.13 -4.77
C SER A 363 -10.74 -24.38 -3.97
N LYS A 364 -10.90 -24.37 -2.64
CA LYS A 364 -10.60 -25.54 -1.79
C LYS A 364 -11.65 -26.62 -1.89
N LEU A 365 -12.94 -26.25 -1.91
CA LEU A 365 -14.08 -27.16 -2.01
C LEU A 365 -14.09 -27.87 -3.36
N ASP A 366 -13.95 -27.11 -4.45
CA ASP A 366 -13.85 -27.65 -5.82
C ASP A 366 -12.67 -28.63 -5.96
N GLY A 367 -11.58 -28.35 -5.24
CA GLY A 367 -10.40 -29.22 -5.19
C GLY A 367 -10.58 -30.54 -4.41
N GLN A 368 -11.68 -30.72 -3.66
CA GLN A 368 -11.94 -31.96 -2.91
C GLN A 368 -12.59 -33.06 -3.75
N GLY A 369 -13.26 -32.72 -4.85
CA GLY A 369 -13.93 -33.68 -5.74
C GLY A 369 -14.81 -34.69 -4.98
N SER A 370 -14.65 -35.98 -5.27
CA SER A 370 -15.45 -37.06 -4.68
C SER A 370 -15.23 -37.31 -3.18
N ALA A 371 -14.27 -36.62 -2.54
CA ALA A 371 -14.13 -36.68 -1.08
C ALA A 371 -15.32 -36.03 -0.36
N LEU A 372 -15.97 -35.05 -1.01
CA LEU A 372 -17.16 -34.39 -0.46
C LEU A 372 -18.34 -35.34 -0.35
N ASP A 373 -18.51 -36.26 -1.31
CA ASP A 373 -19.62 -37.23 -1.34
C ASP A 373 -19.56 -38.24 -0.18
N LYS A 374 -18.36 -38.44 0.38
CA LYS A 374 -18.11 -39.39 1.49
C LYS A 374 -18.18 -38.72 2.86
N ALA A 375 -18.21 -37.39 2.88
CA ALA A 375 -18.22 -36.62 4.11
C ALA A 375 -19.63 -36.59 4.73
N SER A 376 -19.73 -36.72 6.06
CA SER A 376 -21.00 -36.50 6.75
C SER A 376 -21.43 -35.04 6.70
N HIS A 377 -20.45 -34.15 6.85
CA HIS A 377 -20.59 -32.69 6.80
C HIS A 377 -19.23 -32.08 6.44
N ILE A 378 -19.22 -30.79 6.10
CA ILE A 378 -17.99 -30.08 5.73
C ILE A 378 -17.66 -29.09 6.84
N GLU A 379 -16.45 -29.19 7.39
CA GLU A 379 -15.97 -28.23 8.37
C GLU A 379 -14.94 -27.27 7.77
N ILE A 380 -15.26 -25.99 7.79
CA ILE A 380 -14.37 -24.89 7.43
C ILE A 380 -13.61 -24.47 8.69
N LEU A 381 -12.32 -24.77 8.75
CA LEU A 381 -11.44 -24.35 9.83
C LEU A 381 -10.89 -22.96 9.52
N CYS A 382 -11.03 -22.01 10.45
CA CYS A 382 -10.50 -20.65 10.27
C CYS A 382 -9.91 -20.08 11.56
N ASN A 383 -9.03 -19.08 11.44
CA ASN A 383 -8.58 -18.34 12.62
C ASN A 383 -9.77 -17.60 13.27
N PRO A 384 -9.88 -17.53 14.61
CA PRO A 384 -10.95 -16.78 15.27
C PRO A 384 -11.05 -15.31 14.86
N LYS A 385 -9.92 -14.68 14.47
CA LYS A 385 -9.90 -13.29 14.00
C LYS A 385 -10.56 -13.08 12.63
N ASP A 386 -10.66 -14.15 11.83
CA ASP A 386 -11.19 -14.10 10.47
C ASP A 386 -12.63 -14.64 10.39
N LEU A 387 -13.18 -15.09 11.51
CA LEU A 387 -14.47 -15.78 11.57
C LEU A 387 -15.59 -14.98 10.88
N SER A 388 -15.64 -13.66 11.13
CA SER A 388 -16.67 -12.80 10.53
C SER A 388 -16.51 -12.67 9.02
N GLN A 389 -15.28 -12.61 8.52
CA GLN A 389 -14.96 -12.50 7.10
C GLN A 389 -15.22 -13.83 6.38
N VAL A 390 -14.91 -14.96 7.02
CA VAL A 390 -15.20 -16.30 6.49
C VAL A 390 -16.70 -16.51 6.33
N ILE A 391 -17.48 -16.22 7.37
CA ILE A 391 -18.96 -16.29 7.32
C ILE A 391 -19.54 -15.29 6.31
N GLY A 392 -18.88 -14.14 6.16
CA GLY A 392 -19.29 -13.05 5.28
C GLY A 392 -20.36 -12.14 5.89
N HIS A 393 -20.40 -10.89 5.41
CA HIS A 393 -21.40 -9.91 5.82
C HIS A 393 -22.83 -10.44 5.59
N LYS A 394 -23.67 -10.39 6.63
CA LYS A 394 -25.03 -10.99 6.63
C LYS A 394 -25.06 -12.47 6.20
N ARG A 395 -24.00 -13.23 6.54
CA ARG A 395 -23.83 -14.65 6.16
C ARG A 395 -23.77 -14.92 4.66
N ARG A 396 -23.47 -13.92 3.84
CA ARG A 396 -23.50 -14.05 2.37
C ARG A 396 -22.66 -15.23 1.86
N ASN A 397 -21.43 -15.39 2.36
CA ASN A 397 -20.56 -16.48 1.92
C ASN A 397 -21.16 -17.85 2.25
N MET A 398 -21.72 -18.01 3.46
CA MET A 398 -22.33 -19.29 3.84
C MET A 398 -23.57 -19.58 3.01
N LEU A 399 -24.44 -18.60 2.80
CA LEU A 399 -25.64 -18.78 1.99
C LEU A 399 -25.32 -19.12 0.53
N GLU A 400 -24.26 -18.52 -0.01
CA GLU A 400 -23.80 -18.80 -1.38
C GLU A 400 -23.22 -20.21 -1.50
N LEU A 401 -22.41 -20.65 -0.53
CA LEU A 401 -21.83 -21.99 -0.52
C LEU A 401 -22.85 -23.09 -0.16
N GLU A 402 -23.82 -22.83 0.72
CA GLU A 402 -24.88 -23.78 1.12
C GLU A 402 -25.78 -24.17 -0.07
N GLY A 403 -25.87 -23.32 -1.09
CA GLY A 403 -26.59 -23.64 -2.34
C GLY A 403 -25.92 -24.74 -3.17
N GLU A 404 -24.61 -24.92 -3.01
CA GLU A 404 -23.78 -25.86 -3.78
C GLU A 404 -23.27 -27.03 -2.91
N PHE A 405 -23.03 -26.78 -1.63
CA PHE A 405 -22.44 -27.71 -0.68
C PHE A 405 -23.29 -27.83 0.60
N PRO A 406 -24.00 -28.95 0.81
CA PRO A 406 -24.85 -29.11 1.97
C PRO A 406 -24.03 -29.38 3.26
N GLN A 407 -24.54 -28.93 4.40
CA GLN A 407 -24.01 -29.21 5.75
C GLN A 407 -22.63 -28.59 6.05
N LEU A 408 -22.46 -27.29 5.76
CA LEU A 408 -21.26 -26.53 6.11
C LEU A 408 -21.27 -26.09 7.58
N GLN A 409 -20.13 -26.22 8.25
CA GLN A 409 -19.90 -25.72 9.61
C GLN A 409 -18.59 -24.94 9.67
N VAL A 410 -18.61 -23.73 10.23
CA VAL A 410 -17.38 -22.93 10.43
C VAL A 410 -16.87 -23.16 11.85
N ILE A 411 -15.64 -23.66 11.96
CA ILE A 411 -14.99 -24.02 13.21
C ILE A 411 -13.79 -23.10 13.45
N PRO A 412 -13.86 -22.20 14.45
CA PRO A 412 -12.71 -21.40 14.85
C PRO A 412 -11.59 -22.28 15.44
N ASP A 413 -10.37 -22.09 14.96
CA ASP A 413 -9.19 -22.84 15.41
C ASP A 413 -7.96 -21.91 15.43
N GLU A 414 -7.40 -21.68 16.62
CA GLU A 414 -6.23 -20.79 16.82
C GLU A 414 -4.97 -21.28 16.10
N ARG A 415 -4.91 -22.57 15.73
CA ARG A 415 -3.80 -23.16 14.97
C ARG A 415 -3.81 -22.72 13.51
N ILE A 416 -4.97 -22.30 12.99
CA ILE A 416 -5.09 -21.80 11.63
C ILE A 416 -4.49 -20.40 11.57
N ARG A 417 -3.58 -20.17 10.62
CA ARG A 417 -2.95 -18.86 10.43
C ARG A 417 -3.99 -17.82 9.97
N PRO A 418 -3.92 -16.56 10.42
CA PRO A 418 -4.79 -15.49 9.91
C PRO A 418 -4.73 -15.35 8.38
N MET A 419 -5.83 -14.94 7.77
CA MET A 419 -6.04 -14.82 6.32
C MET A 419 -5.92 -16.14 5.54
N THR A 420 -6.11 -17.27 6.24
CA THR A 420 -6.14 -18.61 5.65
C THR A 420 -7.34 -19.41 6.16
N VAL A 421 -7.71 -20.45 5.43
CA VAL A 421 -8.77 -21.41 5.77
C VAL A 421 -8.29 -22.81 5.47
N ASP A 422 -8.83 -23.79 6.18
CA ASP A 422 -8.66 -25.19 5.85
C ASP A 422 -9.98 -25.97 5.90
N LEU A 423 -10.00 -27.18 5.36
CA LEU A 423 -11.17 -28.03 5.36
C LEU A 423 -10.91 -29.31 6.13
N ARG A 424 -11.89 -29.73 6.93
CA ARG A 424 -11.96 -31.07 7.51
C ARG A 424 -13.24 -31.74 7.03
N LEU A 425 -13.12 -32.98 6.56
CA LEU A 425 -14.21 -33.78 6.02
C LEU A 425 -14.39 -35.05 6.86
N PRO A 426 -15.15 -35.00 7.98
CA PRO A 426 -15.46 -36.21 8.74
C PRO A 426 -16.21 -37.22 7.88
N LEU A 427 -15.82 -38.49 7.93
CA LEU A 427 -16.43 -39.55 7.14
C LEU A 427 -17.80 -39.94 7.71
N LEU A 428 -18.72 -40.32 6.83
CA LEU A 428 -19.95 -41.00 7.23
C LEU A 428 -19.60 -42.30 7.99
N PRO A 429 -20.26 -42.59 9.13
CA PRO A 429 -20.03 -43.85 9.84
C PRO A 429 -20.36 -45.03 8.92
N GLU A 430 -19.45 -46.01 8.85
CA GLU A 430 -19.69 -47.24 8.09
C GLU A 430 -20.97 -47.91 8.62
N ARG A 431 -21.98 -48.05 7.76
CA ARG A 431 -23.15 -48.86 8.07
C ARG A 431 -22.70 -50.32 8.03
N HIS A 432 -22.40 -50.88 9.21
CA HIS A 432 -22.15 -52.31 9.40
C HIS A 432 -23.39 -53.16 9.12
#